data_AF-A0A4R2SP35-F1
#
_entry.id   AF-A0A4R2SP35-F1
#
_cell.length_a   1.000
_cell.length_b   1.000
_cell.length_c   1.000
_cell.angle_alpha   90.00
_cell.angle_beta   90.00
_cell.angle_gamma   90.00
#
_symmetry.space_group_name_H-M   'P 1'
#
loop_
_entity.id
_entity.type
_entity.pdbx_description
1 polymer ?
#
loop_
_entity_poly.entity_id
_entity_poly.type
_entity_poly.pdbx_seq_one_letter_code
_entity_poly.pdbx_strand_id
1 'polypeptide(L)'
;MDNIGRLFDQVAAEAGVTADRAKLAVYVMGLASAGRSLSDTAAALKRKPATVKTLARDFMIDFPDYRPFERYEKKGEQRPEPRYLLATAA
;
A
#
# COMPACT_ATOMS: atom_id res chain seq x y z
N MET A 1 -1.83 -9.42 26.24
CA MET A 1 -1.36 -8.99 24.90
C MET A 1 -2.48 -8.18 24.25
N ASP A 2 -2.91 -7.06 24.87
CA ASP A 2 -4.32 -6.66 24.73
C ASP A 2 -4.57 -5.43 23.84
N ASN A 3 -3.59 -4.97 23.05
CA ASN A 3 -3.74 -3.70 22.32
C ASN A 3 -3.19 -3.66 20.89
N ILE A 4 -2.79 -4.77 20.27
CA ILE A 4 -2.28 -4.74 18.87
C ILE A 4 -3.37 -4.31 17.88
N GLY A 5 -4.61 -4.77 18.08
CA GLY A 5 -5.75 -4.34 17.27
C GLY A 5 -6.04 -2.84 17.43
N ARG A 6 -6.00 -2.34 18.67
CA ARG A 6 -6.21 -0.93 19.00
C ARG A 6 -5.15 -0.03 18.39
N LEU A 7 -3.89 -0.48 18.34
CA LEU A 7 -2.79 0.24 17.70
C LEU A 7 -2.99 0.36 16.19
N PHE A 8 -3.38 -0.72 15.51
CA PHE A 8 -3.64 -0.69 14.06
C PHE A 8 -4.80 0.23 13.71
N ASP A 9 -5.87 0.19 14.50
CA ASP A 9 -7.05 1.03 14.26
C ASP A 9 -6.73 2.52 14.49
N GLN A 10 -5.92 2.84 15.51
CA GLN A 10 -5.45 4.21 15.77
C GLN A 10 -4.55 4.74 14.65
N VAL A 11 -3.53 3.97 14.25
CA VAL A 11 -2.61 4.35 13.18
C VAL A 11 -3.34 4.51 11.84
N ALA A 12 -4.29 3.61 11.54
CA ALA A 12 -5.12 3.72 10.35
C ALA A 12 -5.98 4.99 10.37
N ALA A 13 -6.58 5.32 11.51
CA ALA A 13 -7.38 6.53 11.69
C ALA A 13 -6.54 7.81 11.53
N GLU A 14 -5.34 7.86 12.10
CA GLU A 14 -4.38 8.97 11.92
C GLU A 14 -3.98 9.15 10.46
N ALA A 15 -3.88 8.04 9.71
CA ALA A 15 -3.61 8.04 8.28
C ALA A 15 -4.84 8.30 7.39
N GLY A 16 -6.03 8.48 7.97
CA GLY A 16 -7.28 8.69 7.23
C GLY A 16 -7.75 7.45 6.44
N VAL A 17 -7.39 6.24 6.87
CA VAL A 17 -7.80 4.97 6.24
C VAL A 17 -8.50 4.04 7.22
N THR A 18 -9.28 3.10 6.71
CA THR A 18 -9.84 2.04 7.56
C THR A 18 -8.77 1.02 7.92
N ALA A 19 -8.87 0.44 9.10
CA ALA A 19 -7.94 -0.59 9.57
C ALA A 19 -7.86 -1.78 8.61
N ASP A 20 -8.98 -2.21 8.03
CA ASP A 20 -9.00 -3.30 7.06
C ASP A 20 -8.25 -2.94 5.76
N ARG A 21 -8.34 -1.68 5.32
CA ARG A 21 -7.59 -1.20 4.15
C ARG A 21 -6.09 -1.16 4.45
N ALA A 22 -5.70 -0.72 5.65
CA ALA A 22 -4.30 -0.73 6.09
C ALA A 22 -3.75 -2.17 6.20
N LYS A 23 -4.49 -3.09 6.82
CA LYS A 23 -4.11 -4.52 6.91
C LYS A 23 -3.95 -5.14 5.51
N LEU A 24 -4.86 -4.84 4.59
CA LEU A 24 -4.77 -5.29 3.21
C LEU A 24 -3.52 -4.75 2.51
N ALA A 25 -3.20 -3.46 2.69
CA ALA A 25 -2.00 -2.84 2.14
C ALA A 25 -0.72 -3.50 2.67
N VAL A 26 -0.64 -3.74 3.99
CA VAL A 26 0.49 -4.44 4.62
C VAL A 26 0.65 -5.86 4.07
N TYR A 27 -0.45 -6.61 3.94
CA TYR A 27 -0.41 -7.94 3.35
C TYR A 27 0.09 -7.92 1.90
N VAL A 28 -0.41 -6.99 1.09
CA VAL A 28 0.01 -6.80 -0.31
C VAL A 28 1.48 -6.41 -0.41
N MET A 29 1.96 -5.52 0.45
CA MET A 29 3.36 -5.14 0.54
C MET A 29 4.25 -6.36 0.82
N GLY A 30 3.85 -7.22 1.78
CA GLY A 30 4.57 -8.45 2.06
C GLY A 30 4.67 -9.40 0.86
N LEU A 31 3.59 -9.54 0.07
CA LEU A 31 3.61 -10.34 -1.16
C LEU A 31 4.53 -9.74 -2.23
N ALA A 32 4.51 -8.41 -2.39
CA ALA A 32 5.38 -7.70 -3.33
C ALA A 32 6.86 -7.84 -2.94
N SER A 33 7.19 -7.69 -1.65
CA SER A 33 8.55 -7.90 -1.13
C SER A 33 9.03 -9.34 -1.29
N ALA A 34 8.13 -10.32 -1.30
CA ALA A 34 8.43 -11.71 -1.62
C ALA A 34 8.60 -11.98 -3.13
N GLY A 35 8.55 -10.94 -3.97
CA GLY A 35 8.74 -11.04 -5.43
C GLY A 35 7.51 -11.52 -6.20
N ARG A 36 6.32 -11.53 -5.59
CA ARG A 36 5.09 -11.87 -6.33
C ARG A 36 4.75 -10.78 -7.32
N SER A 37 4.26 -11.17 -8.50
CA SER A 37 3.73 -10.22 -9.47
C SER A 37 2.41 -9.61 -8.99
N LEU A 38 2.00 -8.51 -9.62
CA LEU A 38 0.72 -7.88 -9.37
C LEU A 38 -0.44 -8.82 -9.75
N SER A 39 -0.32 -9.55 -10.85
CA SER A 39 -1.33 -10.53 -11.28
C SER A 39 -1.49 -11.67 -10.29
N ASP A 40 -0.38 -12.22 -9.77
CA ASP A 40 -0.43 -13.31 -8.79
C ASP A 40 -1.04 -12.84 -7.48
N THR A 41 -0.70 -11.62 -7.07
CA THR A 41 -1.27 -10.98 -5.88
C THR A 41 -2.77 -10.75 -6.04
N ALA A 42 -3.21 -10.28 -7.21
CA ALA A 42 -4.64 -10.12 -7.50
C ALA A 42 -5.39 -11.46 -7.46
N ALA A 43 -4.79 -12.53 -8.00
CA ALA A 43 -5.35 -13.88 -7.95
C ALA A 43 -5.46 -14.41 -6.52
N ALA A 44 -4.40 -14.24 -5.71
CA ALA A 44 -4.38 -14.65 -4.29
C ALA A 44 -5.49 -13.95 -3.48
N LEU A 45 -5.75 -12.68 -3.78
CA LEU A 45 -6.80 -11.89 -3.14
C LEU A 45 -8.20 -12.11 -3.72
N LYS A 46 -8.33 -12.89 -4.81
CA LYS A 46 -9.58 -13.01 -5.59
C LYS A 46 -10.14 -11.64 -6.00
N ARG A 47 -9.27 -10.72 -6.41
CA ARG A 47 -9.62 -9.36 -6.85
C ARG A 47 -9.17 -9.12 -8.29
N LYS A 48 -9.72 -8.08 -8.92
CA LYS A 48 -9.26 -7.62 -10.23
C LYS A 48 -7.87 -6.98 -10.09
N PRO A 49 -6.96 -7.14 -11.06
CA PRO A 49 -5.65 -6.47 -11.07
C PRO A 49 -5.76 -4.95 -10.93
N ALA A 50 -6.78 -4.32 -11.51
CA ALA A 50 -7.03 -2.89 -11.37
C ALA A 50 -7.21 -2.45 -9.91
N THR A 51 -7.87 -3.27 -9.07
CA THR A 51 -8.05 -2.98 -7.64
C THR A 51 -6.70 -2.99 -6.91
N VAL A 52 -5.84 -3.96 -7.22
CA VAL A 52 -4.49 -4.04 -6.64
C VAL A 52 -3.61 -2.88 -7.12
N LYS A 53 -3.71 -2.48 -8.39
CA LYS A 53 -3.01 -1.29 -8.91
C LYS A 53 -3.38 -0.01 -8.15
N THR A 54 -4.67 0.20 -7.89
CA THR A 54 -5.12 1.37 -7.12
C THR A 54 -4.56 1.34 -5.71
N LEU A 55 -4.64 0.20 -5.02
CA LEU A 55 -4.07 0.05 -3.68
C LEU A 55 -2.56 0.30 -3.67
N ALA A 56 -1.85 -0.27 -4.65
CA ALA A 56 -0.40 -0.13 -4.77
C ALA A 56 0.01 1.33 -5.02
N ARG A 57 -0.76 2.07 -5.83
CA ARG A 57 -0.53 3.50 -6.02
C ARG A 57 -0.80 4.30 -4.75
N ASP A 58 -1.92 4.04 -4.08
CA ASP A 58 -2.32 4.78 -2.87
C ASP A 58 -1.31 4.60 -1.73
N PHE A 59 -0.72 3.40 -1.60
CA PHE A 59 0.26 3.05 -0.56
C PHE A 59 1.71 2.97 -1.06
N MET A 60 1.97 3.44 -2.28
CA MET A 60 3.31 3.47 -2.90
C MET A 60 4.05 2.10 -2.91
N ILE A 61 3.30 1.02 -3.12
CA ILE A 61 3.83 -0.35 -3.18
C ILE A 61 4.35 -0.65 -4.59
N ASP A 62 5.62 -1.04 -4.68
CA ASP A 62 6.25 -1.49 -5.90
C ASP A 62 6.18 -3.02 -6.01
N PHE A 63 5.72 -3.53 -7.14
CA PHE A 63 5.83 -4.93 -7.54
C PHE A 63 6.95 -5.09 -8.58
N PRO A 64 7.49 -6.32 -8.76
CA PRO A 64 8.48 -6.59 -9.80
C PRO A 64 8.03 -6.21 -11.22
N ASP A 65 6.74 -6.41 -11.52
CA ASP A 65 6.11 -6.15 -12.82
C ASP A 65 5.33 -4.82 -12.87
N TYR A 66 5.24 -4.09 -11.76
CA TYR A 66 4.49 -2.85 -11.68
C TYR A 66 5.02 -1.89 -10.62
N ARG A 67 5.57 -0.76 -11.06
CA ARG A 67 6.07 0.32 -10.20
C ARG A 67 5.29 1.61 -10.50
N PRO A 68 4.31 2.01 -9.65
CA PRO A 68 3.35 3.08 -9.97
C PRO A 68 3.98 4.42 -10.36
N PHE A 69 5.17 4.73 -9.83
CA PHE A 69 5.83 6.03 -9.97
C PHE A 69 7.19 5.97 -10.67
N GLU A 70 7.54 4.84 -11.31
CA GLU A 70 8.82 4.69 -12.03
C GLU A 70 9.05 5.78 -13.09
N ARG A 71 7.97 6.29 -13.70
CA ARG A 71 8.05 7.39 -14.68
C ARG A 71 8.58 8.69 -14.10
N TYR A 72 8.29 9.00 -12.83
CA TYR A 72 8.79 10.20 -12.16
C TYR A 72 10.29 10.06 -11.89
N GLU A 73 10.72 8.90 -11.38
CA GLU A 73 12.13 8.60 -11.15
C GLU A 73 12.98 8.69 -12.42
N LYS A 74 12.46 8.14 -13.54
CA LYS A 74 13.13 8.21 -14.85
C LYS A 74 13.30 9.64 -15.37
N LYS A 75 12.48 10.57 -14.90
CA LYS A 75 12.57 12.00 -15.23
C LYS A 75 13.40 12.81 -14.22
N GLY A 76 13.92 12.17 -13.16
CA GLY A 76 14.56 12.85 -12.05
C GLY A 76 13.58 13.62 -11.15
N GLU A 77 12.28 13.38 -11.29
CA GLU A 77 11.25 13.99 -10.45
C GLU A 77 11.09 13.17 -9.16
N GLN A 78 10.82 13.85 -8.04
CA GLN A 78 10.50 13.17 -6.79
C GLN A 78 9.16 12.44 -6.92
N ARG A 79 9.03 11.32 -6.18
CA ARG A 79 7.74 10.64 -6.06
C ARG A 79 6.73 11.62 -5.42
N PRO A 80 5.45 11.57 -5.82
CA PRO A 80 4.43 12.35 -5.14
C PRO A 80 4.33 11.92 -3.67
N GLU A 81 3.89 12.85 -2.83
CA GLU A 81 3.56 12.56 -1.43
C GLU A 81 2.55 11.39 -1.35
N PRO A 82 2.70 10.49 -0.36
CA PRO A 82 1.70 9.47 -0.09
C PRO A 82 0.33 10.09 0.09
N ARG A 83 -0.71 9.48 -0.48
CA ARG A 83 -2.08 9.97 -0.34
C ARG A 83 -2.57 9.91 1.12
N TYR A 84 -2.00 9.00 1.89
CA TYR A 84 -2.30 8.79 3.29
C TYR A 84 -1.03 9.12 4.09
N LEU A 85 -1.06 10.26 4.77
CA LEU A 85 0.01 10.69 5.67
C LEU A 85 -0.39 10.26 7.07
N LEU A 86 0.54 9.69 7.85
CA LEU A 86 0.41 9.76 9.31
C LEU A 86 0.26 11.24 9.63
N ALA A 87 -0.89 11.67 10.17
CA ALA A 87 -1.06 13.04 10.61
C ALA A 87 0.18 13.40 11.44
N THR A 88 1.01 14.29 10.91
CA THR A 88 2.19 14.74 11.62
C THR A 88 1.68 15.28 12.95
N ALA A 89 2.09 14.63 14.04
CA ALA A 89 1.79 15.09 15.38
C ALA A 89 2.20 16.56 15.46
N ALA A 90 1.21 17.43 15.54
CA ALA A 90 1.36 18.87 15.79
C ALA A 90 1.58 19.10 17.29
#